data_AF-A0A9Q1C5T0-F1
#
_entry.id   AF-A0A9Q1C5T0-F1
#
_cell.length_a   1.000
_cell.length_b   1.000
_cell.length_c   1.000
_cell.angle_alpha   90.00
_cell.angle_beta   90.00
_cell.angle_gamma   90.00
#
_symmetry.space_group_name_H-M   'P 1'
#
loop_
_entity.id
_entity.type
_entity.pdbx_description
1 polymer ?
#
loop_
_entity_poly.entity_id
_entity_poly.type
_entity_poly.pdbx_seq_one_letter_code
_entity_poly.pdbx_strand_id
1 'polypeptide(L)'
;METSHQHFVPWVPLPDSRATDKWMQPLERFVVLLYDRTSTEEGVNQARKQLFSKRGRVIDGLCPEQAALIQHNNRAAYQAGHCWAQMMTPAPEIQSPSEWG
;
A
#
# COMPACT_ATOMS: atom_id res chain seq x y z
N MET A 1 35.89 1.10 -26.68
CA MET A 1 35.04 1.69 -25.62
C MET A 1 33.61 1.28 -25.99
N GLU A 2 33.26 0.03 -25.68
CA GLU A 2 32.00 -0.59 -26.10
C GLU A 2 30.89 -0.10 -25.18
N THR A 3 29.90 0.56 -25.76
CA THR A 3 28.67 0.99 -25.09
C THR A 3 27.85 -0.24 -24.75
N SER A 4 27.81 -0.59 -23.47
CA SER A 4 26.92 -1.60 -22.92
C SER A 4 25.47 -1.20 -23.26
N HIS A 5 24.86 -1.95 -24.18
CA HIS A 5 23.44 -1.88 -24.46
C HIS A 5 22.69 -2.44 -23.25
N GLN A 6 22.48 -1.59 -22.24
CA GLN A 6 21.49 -1.87 -21.22
C GLN A 6 20.15 -1.94 -21.95
N HIS A 7 19.59 -3.15 -22.02
CA HIS A 7 18.24 -3.37 -22.52
C HIS A 7 17.27 -2.62 -21.60
N PHE A 8 16.93 -1.39 -21.99
CA PHE A 8 15.84 -0.64 -21.39
C PHE A 8 14.56 -1.39 -21.70
N VAL A 9 14.03 -2.11 -20.70
CA VAL A 9 12.69 -2.69 -20.80
C VAL A 9 11.73 -1.50 -20.76
N PRO A 10 10.94 -1.24 -21.82
CA PRO A 10 10.00 -0.13 -21.81
C PRO A 10 9.04 -0.34 -20.64
N TRP A 11 8.92 0.67 -19.78
CA TRP A 11 7.92 0.67 -18.72
C TRP A 11 6.55 0.51 -19.36
N VAL A 12 5.86 -0.58 -19.01
CA VAL A 12 4.45 -0.78 -19.33
C VAL A 12 3.67 -0.24 -18.13
N PRO A 13 2.80 0.76 -18.31
CA PRO A 13 1.91 1.19 -17.24
C PRO A 13 1.14 -0.04 -16.74
N LEU A 14 1.31 -0.38 -15.47
CA LEU A 14 0.49 -1.41 -14.84
C LEU A 14 -0.96 -0.91 -14.89
N PRO A 15 -1.87 -1.60 -15.60
CA PRO A 15 -3.27 -1.22 -15.56
C PRO A 15 -3.76 -1.44 -14.13
N ASP A 16 -4.28 -0.37 -13.52
CA ASP A 16 -4.94 -0.37 -12.22
C ASP A 16 -4.10 -0.94 -11.06
N SER A 17 -2.98 -0.29 -10.73
CA SER A 17 -2.21 -0.59 -9.51
C SER A 17 -2.89 -0.14 -8.21
N ARG A 18 -4.18 0.22 -8.25
CA ARG A 18 -4.96 0.49 -7.05
C ARG A 18 -5.05 -0.75 -6.19
N ALA A 19 -5.35 -0.53 -4.92
CA ALA A 19 -5.67 -1.58 -3.97
C ALA A 19 -6.91 -2.34 -4.47
N THR A 20 -6.69 -3.43 -5.22
CA THR A 20 -7.76 -4.33 -5.64
C THR A 20 -8.16 -5.23 -4.49
N ASP A 21 -9.44 -5.62 -4.43
CA ASP A 21 -10.01 -6.49 -3.40
C ASP A 21 -9.18 -7.77 -3.21
N LYS A 22 -8.56 -8.27 -4.29
CA LYS A 22 -7.65 -9.43 -4.28
C LYS A 22 -6.49 -9.30 -3.29
N TRP A 23 -5.90 -8.11 -3.17
CA TRP A 23 -4.71 -7.89 -2.32
C TRP A 23 -5.07 -7.33 -0.95
N MET A 24 -6.25 -6.75 -0.81
CA MET A 24 -6.66 -6.11 0.45
C MET A 24 -6.79 -7.08 1.60
N GLN A 25 -7.34 -8.28 1.41
CA GLN A 25 -7.46 -9.26 2.51
C GLN A 25 -6.09 -9.69 3.06
N PRO A 26 -5.09 -10.10 2.24
CA PRO A 26 -3.74 -10.37 2.74
C PRO A 26 -3.08 -9.17 3.44
N LEU A 27 -3.26 -7.96 2.91
CA LEU A 27 -2.70 -6.73 3.49
C LEU A 27 -3.34 -6.41 4.84
N GLU A 28 -4.66 -6.54 4.96
CA GLU A 28 -5.36 -6.39 6.22
C GLU A 28 -4.86 -7.39 7.25
N ARG A 29 -4.75 -8.66 6.87
CA ARG A 29 -4.23 -9.69 7.77
C ARG A 29 -2.81 -9.38 8.24
N PHE A 30 -1.95 -8.92 7.34
CA PHE A 30 -0.60 -8.48 7.68
C PHE A 30 -0.61 -7.33 8.71
N VAL A 31 -1.43 -6.30 8.48
CA VAL A 31 -1.56 -5.17 9.40
C VAL A 31 -2.12 -5.60 10.74
N VAL A 32 -3.12 -6.49 10.77
CA VAL A 32 -3.64 -7.04 12.03
C VAL A 32 -2.52 -7.70 12.84
N LEU A 33 -1.71 -8.54 12.22
CA LEU A 33 -0.61 -9.25 12.89
C LEU A 33 0.54 -8.31 13.30
N LEU A 34 0.70 -7.17 12.63
CA LEU A 34 1.67 -6.14 12.99
C LEU A 34 1.34 -5.49 14.33
N TYR A 35 0.06 -5.22 14.60
CA TYR A 35 -0.41 -4.61 15.85
C TYR A 35 -0.72 -5.66 16.94
N ASP A 36 -1.14 -6.86 16.53
CA ASP A 36 -1.47 -7.95 17.42
C ASP A 36 -1.13 -9.32 16.82
N ARG A 37 0.09 -9.78 17.12
CA ARG A 37 0.61 -11.05 16.63
C ARG A 37 -0.20 -12.27 17.06
N THR A 38 -0.99 -12.16 18.13
CA THR A 38 -1.85 -13.26 18.61
C THR A 38 -3.30 -13.12 18.16
N SER A 39 -3.62 -12.12 17.33
CA SER A 39 -4.97 -11.90 16.83
C SER A 39 -5.39 -12.98 15.84
N THR A 40 -6.61 -13.49 16.02
CA THR A 40 -7.29 -14.38 15.08
C THR A 40 -8.14 -13.61 14.06
N GLU A 41 -8.24 -12.28 14.18
CA GLU A 41 -9.05 -11.45 13.27
C GLU A 41 -8.40 -11.32 11.90
N GLU A 42 -9.18 -11.43 10.82
CA GLU A 42 -8.66 -11.26 9.46
C GLU A 42 -8.68 -9.80 9.00
N GLY A 43 -9.61 -8.99 9.52
CA GLY A 43 -9.83 -7.61 9.11
C GLY A 43 -9.36 -6.58 10.13
N VAL A 44 -8.88 -5.44 9.63
CA VAL A 44 -8.33 -4.36 10.48
C VAL A 44 -9.38 -3.70 11.36
N ASN A 45 -10.63 -3.61 10.91
CA ASN A 45 -11.73 -3.01 11.68
C ASN A 45 -12.11 -3.89 12.89
N GLN A 46 -12.18 -5.21 12.69
CA GLN A 46 -12.48 -6.17 13.76
C GLN A 46 -11.33 -6.21 14.77
N ALA A 47 -10.08 -6.24 14.29
CA ALA A 47 -8.91 -6.15 15.15
C ALA A 47 -8.86 -4.84 15.95
N ARG A 48 -9.13 -3.69 15.30
CA ARG A 48 -9.21 -2.38 15.96
C ARG A 48 -10.24 -2.39 17.09
N LYS A 49 -11.44 -2.93 16.85
CA LYS A 49 -12.48 -3.09 17.87
C LYS A 49 -12.02 -3.98 19.02
N GLN A 50 -11.39 -5.11 18.73
CA GLN A 50 -10.85 -6.02 19.76
C GLN A 50 -9.76 -5.34 20.61
N LEU A 51 -8.81 -4.66 19.96
CA LEU A 51 -7.73 -3.95 20.63
C LEU A 51 -8.24 -2.86 21.57
N PHE A 52 -9.25 -2.12 21.14
CA PHE A 52 -9.89 -1.08 21.95
C PHE A 52 -10.70 -1.70 23.10
N SER A 53 -11.65 -2.59 22.81
CA SER A 53 -12.62 -3.07 23.79
C SER A 53 -12.07 -4.10 24.77
N LYS A 54 -11.17 -4.99 24.33
CA LYS A 54 -10.72 -6.13 25.14
C LYS A 54 -9.29 -5.96 25.68
N ARG A 55 -8.42 -5.26 24.95
CA ARG A 55 -7.01 -5.09 25.33
C ARG A 55 -6.69 -3.71 25.91
N GLY A 56 -7.67 -2.80 25.96
CA GLY A 56 -7.51 -1.48 26.58
C GLY A 56 -6.41 -0.62 25.95
N ARG A 57 -6.11 -0.84 24.67
CA ARG A 57 -5.06 -0.09 23.96
C ARG A 57 -5.51 1.35 23.74
N VAL A 58 -4.59 2.29 23.95
CA VAL A 58 -4.76 3.70 23.55
C VAL A 58 -4.81 3.82 22.03
N ILE A 59 -5.32 4.95 21.53
CA ILE A 59 -5.61 5.18 20.10
C ILE A 59 -4.41 4.90 19.20
N ASP A 60 -3.21 5.32 19.61
CA ASP A 60 -1.97 5.13 18.84
C ASP A 60 -1.53 3.65 18.74
N GLY A 61 -2.06 2.79 19.61
CA GLY A 61 -1.81 1.34 19.61
C GLY A 61 -2.86 0.53 18.85
N LEU A 62 -3.77 1.17 18.12
CA LEU A 62 -4.82 0.52 17.36
C LEU A 62 -4.44 0.38 15.88
N CYS A 63 -4.84 -0.72 15.26
CA CYS A 63 -4.76 -0.88 13.80
C CYS A 63 -5.44 0.31 13.09
N PRO A 64 -4.97 0.72 11.89
CA PRO A 64 -5.69 1.70 11.08
C PRO A 64 -7.08 1.20 10.71
N GLU A 65 -7.98 2.13 10.35
CA GLU A 65 -9.26 1.77 9.74
C GLU A 65 -9.06 1.30 8.30
N GLN A 66 -9.95 0.44 7.81
CA GLN A 66 -9.87 -0.11 6.46
C GLN A 66 -9.78 0.98 5.38
N ALA A 67 -10.58 2.04 5.50
CA ALA A 67 -10.54 3.16 4.57
C ALA A 67 -9.16 3.84 4.54
N ALA A 68 -8.55 4.05 5.70
CA ALA A 68 -7.20 4.63 5.79
C ALA A 68 -6.15 3.70 5.19
N LEU A 69 -6.28 2.38 5.39
CA LEU A 69 -5.39 1.39 4.79
C LEU A 69 -5.48 1.38 3.26
N ILE A 70 -6.68 1.45 2.70
CA ILE A 70 -6.90 1.54 1.23
C ILE A 70 -6.19 2.77 0.66
N GLN A 71 -6.40 3.95 1.27
CA GLN A 71 -5.76 5.18 0.77
C GLN A 71 -4.24 5.13 0.91
N HIS A 72 -3.73 4.58 2.02
CA HIS A 72 -2.30 4.39 2.19
C HIS A 72 -1.69 3.48 1.12
N ASN A 73 -2.36 2.37 0.82
CA ASN A 73 -1.88 1.42 -0.18
C ASN A 73 -1.94 2.01 -1.60
N ASN A 74 -3.00 2.75 -1.94
CA ASN A 74 -3.06 3.48 -3.22
C ASN A 74 -1.92 4.49 -3.35
N ARG A 75 -1.62 5.23 -2.28
CA ARG A 75 -0.50 6.20 -2.25
C ARG A 75 0.84 5.51 -2.42
N ALA A 76 1.05 4.36 -1.77
CA ALA A 76 2.28 3.58 -1.89
C ALA A 76 2.45 3.03 -3.32
N ALA A 77 1.38 2.51 -3.92
CA ALA A 77 1.39 2.04 -5.30
C ALA A 77 1.68 3.18 -6.29
N TYR A 78 1.11 4.36 -6.06
CA TYR A 78 1.41 5.56 -6.84
C TYR A 78 2.88 5.96 -6.76
N GLN A 79 3.43 6.05 -5.55
CA GLN A 79 4.83 6.41 -5.34
C GLN A 79 5.78 5.43 -6.02
N ALA A 80 5.55 4.12 -5.86
CA ALA A 80 6.39 3.09 -6.45
C ALA A 80 6.24 3.04 -7.99
N GLY A 81 5.00 2.97 -8.47
CA GLY A 81 4.68 2.69 -9.86
C GLY A 81 4.70 3.90 -10.80
N HIS A 82 4.36 5.08 -10.30
CA HIS A 82 4.26 6.30 -11.12
C HIS A 82 5.39 7.29 -10.89
N CYS A 83 5.85 7.45 -9.63
CA CYS A 83 6.96 8.36 -9.35
C CYS A 83 8.31 7.67 -9.53
N TRP A 84 8.57 6.59 -8.78
CA TRP A 84 9.89 5.96 -8.73
C TRP A 84 10.22 5.13 -9.97
N ALA A 85 9.23 4.44 -10.56
CA ALA A 85 9.45 3.69 -11.79
C ALA A 85 9.91 4.58 -12.97
N GLN A 86 9.58 5.88 -12.92
CA GLN A 86 9.95 6.86 -13.94
C GLN A 86 11.17 7.72 -13.55
N MET A 87 11.90 7.36 -12.48
CA MET A 87 12.96 8.23 -11.93
C MET A 87 14.08 8.56 -12.92
N MET A 88 14.33 7.68 -13.90
CA MET A 88 15.37 7.84 -14.91
C MET A 88 14.85 8.47 -16.21
N THR A 89 13.53 8.68 -16.33
CA THR A 89 12.91 9.29 -17.50
C THR A 89 13.04 10.81 -17.40
N PRO A 90 13.68 11.50 -18.36
CA PRO A 90 13.73 12.96 -18.37
C PRO A 90 12.32 13.53 -18.58
N ALA A 91 11.93 14.50 -17.74
CA ALA A 91 10.61 15.15 -17.77
C ALA A 91 9.43 14.13 -17.81
N PRO A 92 9.31 13.24 -16.82
CA PRO A 92 8.28 12.22 -16.83
C PRO A 92 6.91 12.85 -16.65
N GLU A 93 5.92 12.36 -17.40
CA GLU A 93 4.52 12.71 -17.17
C GLU A 93 4.01 11.93 -15.96
N ILE A 94 3.83 12.64 -14.84
CA ILE A 94 3.36 12.06 -13.59
C ILE A 94 1.86 12.31 -13.46
N GLN A 95 1.09 11.24 -13.23
CA GLN A 95 -0.36 11.33 -12.99
C GLN A 95 -0.66 12.14 -11.73
N SER A 96 -1.83 12.80 -11.66
CA SER A 96 -2.21 13.60 -10.49
C SER A 96 -2.32 12.73 -9.22
N PRO A 97 -1.71 13.14 -8.08
CA PRO A 97 -1.87 12.44 -6.80
C PRO A 97 -3.32 12.37 -6.30
N SER A 98 -4.19 13.30 -6.73
CA SER A 98 -5.58 13.39 -6.26
C SER A 98 -6.43 12.14 -6.52
N GLU A 99 -5.99 11.27 -7.44
CA GLU A 99 -6.69 10.05 -7.82
C GLU A 99 -6.18 8.77 -7.13
N TRP A 100 -5.18 8.91 -6.25
CA TRP A 100 -4.43 7.80 -5.63
C TRP A 100 -4.43 7.83 -4.09
N GLY A 101 -5.35 8.59 -3.50
CA GLY A 101 -5.61 8.64 -2.06
C GLY A 101 -4.91 9.75 -1.29
#